data_AF-A0A951AC78-F1
#
_entry.id   AF-A0A951AC78-F1
#
_cell.length_a   1.000
_cell.length_b   1.000
_cell.length_c   1.000
_cell.angle_alpha   90.00
_cell.angle_beta   90.00
_cell.angle_gamma   90.00
#
_symmetry.space_group_name_H-M   'P 1'
#
loop_
_entity.id
_entity.type
_entity.pdbx_description
1 polymer ?
#
loop_
_entity_poly.entity_id
_entity_poly.type
_entity_poly.pdbx_seq_one_letter_code
_entity_poly.pdbx_strand_id
1 'polypeptide(L)'
;MPPSADRYAEILRFTCVHERALLLPLRTPYELELQARWFAGDFGRTFVSTRGNHIDVIQFGSWNREAGPDFSDAAISINGGEPIVGSIEIDLADRNWDVHGHATNPTFDETVLHVFVDQSDREFFARTKSNRNDPQ
;
A
#
# COMPACT_ATOMS: atom_id res chain seq x y z
N MET A 1 15.41 48.10 -10.23
CA MET A 1 14.85 47.38 -11.40
C MET A 1 14.75 45.91 -11.02
N PRO A 2 13.58 45.27 -11.13
CA PRO A 2 13.47 43.83 -10.87
C PRO A 2 14.19 43.05 -12.01
N PRO A 3 14.80 41.89 -11.73
CA PRO A 3 15.32 41.02 -12.78
C PRO A 3 14.17 40.52 -13.66
N SER A 4 14.36 40.56 -14.98
CA SER A 4 13.35 40.09 -15.95
C SER A 4 13.09 38.59 -15.77
N ALA A 5 11.83 38.20 -15.92
CA ALA A 5 11.36 36.81 -15.84
C ALA A 5 12.15 35.84 -16.75
N ASP A 6 12.79 36.37 -17.79
CA ASP A 6 13.60 35.62 -18.75
C ASP A 6 14.83 34.96 -18.11
N ARG A 7 15.47 35.59 -17.12
CA ARG A 7 16.64 35.00 -16.45
C ARG A 7 16.27 33.80 -15.58
N TYR A 8 15.06 33.80 -14.99
CA TYR A 8 14.58 32.65 -14.21
C TYR A 8 14.23 31.46 -15.11
N ALA A 9 13.71 31.71 -16.31
CA ALA A 9 13.40 30.67 -17.29
C ALA A 9 14.67 30.01 -17.87
N GLU A 10 15.76 30.76 -18.05
CA GLU A 10 17.04 30.22 -18.52
C GLU A 10 17.71 29.29 -17.48
N ILE A 11 17.61 29.63 -16.18
CA ILE A 11 18.16 28.80 -15.10
C ILE A 11 17.43 27.45 -15.04
N LEU A 12 16.09 27.44 -15.15
CA LEU A 12 15.30 26.20 -15.15
C LEU A 12 15.59 25.27 -16.34
N ARG A 13 15.98 25.82 -17.50
CA ARG A 13 16.39 25.02 -18.66
C ARG A 13 17.75 24.34 -18.45
N PHE A 14 18.65 24.93 -17.67
CA PHE A 14 19.98 24.38 -17.40
C PHE A 14 20.05 23.52 -16.13
N THR A 15 19.11 23.65 -15.20
CA THR A 15 19.05 22.82 -13.97
C THR A 15 18.15 21.59 -14.11
N CYS A 16 17.62 21.31 -15.30
CA CYS A 16 16.96 20.03 -15.58
C CYS A 16 18.00 18.91 -15.58
N VAL A 17 18.27 18.37 -14.39
CA VAL A 17 18.88 17.06 -14.23
C VAL A 17 17.92 16.08 -14.89
N HIS A 18 18.30 15.62 -16.09
CA HIS A 18 17.66 14.45 -16.66
C HIS A 18 18.07 13.28 -15.78
N GLU A 19 17.18 12.88 -14.87
CA GLU A 19 17.29 11.60 -14.21
C GLU A 19 17.14 10.55 -15.29
N ARG A 20 18.28 10.12 -15.83
CA ARG A 20 18.33 8.96 -16.69
C ARG A 20 17.80 7.84 -15.82
N ALA A 21 16.57 7.39 -16.10
CA ALA A 21 16.03 6.18 -15.51
C ALA A 21 17.01 5.06 -15.86
N LEU A 22 17.97 4.85 -14.97
CA LEU A 22 18.72 3.63 -14.91
C LEU A 22 17.62 2.63 -14.62
N LEU A 23 17.23 1.87 -15.65
CA LEU A 23 16.55 0.60 -15.48
C LEU A 23 17.52 -0.26 -14.68
N LEU A 24 17.57 -0.01 -13.37
CA LEU A 24 18.10 -0.92 -12.39
C LEU A 24 17.29 -2.20 -12.62
N PRO A 25 17.91 -3.39 -12.57
CA PRO A 25 17.13 -4.62 -12.58
C PRO A 25 16.02 -4.44 -11.56
N LEU A 26 14.79 -4.79 -11.93
CA LEU A 26 13.64 -4.78 -11.03
C LEU A 26 14.05 -5.58 -9.79
N ARG A 27 14.60 -4.91 -8.80
CA ARG A 27 14.86 -5.51 -7.50
C ARG A 27 13.49 -5.58 -6.87
N THR A 28 13.17 -6.75 -6.34
CA THR A 28 11.98 -6.90 -5.52
C THR A 28 12.05 -5.80 -4.45
N PRO A 29 11.09 -4.86 -4.42
CA PRO A 29 11.13 -3.80 -3.43
C PRO A 29 11.10 -4.44 -2.05
N TYR A 30 11.75 -3.80 -1.09
CA TYR A 30 11.59 -4.21 0.31
C TYR A 30 10.19 -3.81 0.78
N GLU A 31 9.64 -4.52 1.77
CA GLU A 31 8.32 -4.24 2.35
C GLU A 31 8.18 -2.78 2.79
N LEU A 32 9.20 -2.24 3.48
CA LEU A 32 9.25 -0.83 3.88
C LEU A 32 9.17 0.15 2.69
N GLU A 33 9.68 -0.22 1.52
CA GLU A 33 9.55 0.60 0.32
C GLU A 33 8.11 0.59 -0.20
N LEU A 34 7.42 -0.55 -0.16
CA LEU A 34 6.01 -0.65 -0.51
C LEU A 34 5.14 0.18 0.44
N GLN A 35 5.39 0.08 1.75
CA GLN A 35 4.72 0.89 2.76
C GLN A 35 4.94 2.39 2.53
N ALA A 36 6.17 2.81 2.19
CA ALA A 36 6.48 4.21 1.91
C ALA A 36 5.72 4.73 0.67
N ARG A 37 5.67 3.94 -0.40
CA ARG A 37 4.93 4.28 -1.64
C ARG A 37 3.42 4.29 -1.42
N TRP A 38 2.92 3.36 -0.60
CA TRP A 38 1.52 3.34 -0.18
C TRP A 38 1.16 4.60 0.61
N PHE A 39 1.99 4.97 1.58
CA PHE A 39 1.83 6.21 2.35
C PHE A 39 1.87 7.47 1.47
N ALA A 40 2.72 7.48 0.44
CA ALA A 40 2.78 8.56 -0.56
C ALA A 40 1.55 8.61 -1.49
N GLY A 41 0.75 7.54 -1.55
CA GLY A 41 -0.41 7.42 -2.42
C GLY A 41 -0.06 7.05 -3.88
N ASP A 42 1.14 6.52 -4.11
CA ASP A 42 1.67 6.25 -5.47
C ASP A 42 0.85 5.20 -6.24
N PHE A 43 0.12 4.33 -5.52
CA PHE A 43 -0.69 3.27 -6.12
C PHE A 43 -2.14 3.68 -6.41
N GLY A 44 -2.53 4.91 -6.05
CA GLY A 44 -3.92 5.34 -6.11
C GLY A 44 -4.77 4.76 -4.99
N ARG A 45 -6.10 4.80 -5.15
CA ARG A 45 -7.07 4.49 -4.09
C ARG A 45 -8.08 3.42 -4.47
N THR A 46 -8.19 3.06 -5.74
CA THR A 46 -9.18 2.13 -6.24
C THR A 46 -8.48 0.89 -6.75
N PHE A 47 -8.88 -0.26 -6.20
CA PHE A 47 -8.29 -1.56 -6.46
C PHE A 47 -9.38 -2.59 -6.79
N VAL A 48 -8.97 -3.69 -7.40
CA VAL A 48 -9.82 -4.86 -7.59
C VAL A 48 -9.17 -6.00 -6.84
N SER A 49 -9.89 -6.58 -5.90
CA SER A 49 -9.44 -7.71 -5.10
C SER A 49 -9.24 -8.95 -5.97
N THR A 50 -8.44 -9.90 -5.49
CA THR A 50 -8.26 -11.26 -6.02
C THR A 50 -9.56 -12.02 -6.31
N ARG A 51 -10.66 -11.63 -5.65
CA ARG A 51 -12.00 -12.20 -5.81
C ARG A 51 -12.93 -11.35 -6.67
N GLY A 52 -12.40 -10.31 -7.32
CA GLY A 52 -13.14 -9.42 -8.22
C GLY A 52 -13.96 -8.33 -7.54
N ASN A 53 -13.81 -8.14 -6.23
CA ASN A 53 -14.50 -7.05 -5.53
C ASN A 53 -13.80 -5.71 -5.80
N HIS A 54 -14.58 -4.66 -6.01
CA HIS A 54 -14.06 -3.30 -6.05
C HIS A 54 -13.74 -2.82 -4.64
N ILE A 55 -12.54 -2.31 -4.43
CA ILE A 55 -12.07 -1.79 -3.15
C ILE A 55 -11.67 -0.33 -3.34
N ASP A 56 -12.29 0.56 -2.58
CA ASP A 56 -11.93 1.97 -2.54
C ASP A 56 -11.36 2.33 -1.17
N VAL A 57 -10.11 2.81 -1.14
CA VAL A 57 -9.44 3.30 0.07
C VAL A 57 -9.87 4.75 0.32
N ILE A 58 -10.80 4.91 1.26
CA ILE A 58 -11.32 6.20 1.70
C ILE A 58 -10.26 6.91 2.55
N GLN A 59 -9.65 6.18 3.48
CA GLN A 59 -8.58 6.65 4.35
C GLN A 59 -7.48 5.60 4.43
N PHE A 60 -6.24 5.98 4.11
CA PHE A 60 -5.09 5.10 4.19
C PHE A 60 -4.69 4.72 5.62
N GLY A 61 -5.11 5.53 6.60
CA GLY A 61 -4.74 5.35 8.00
C GLY A 61 -3.44 6.03 8.39
N SER A 62 -2.93 5.69 9.57
CA SER A 62 -1.66 6.15 10.11
C SER A 62 -0.60 5.06 9.95
N TRP A 63 0.54 5.41 9.36
CA TRP A 63 1.66 4.47 9.19
C TRP A 63 2.24 4.10 10.56
N ASN A 64 2.10 2.83 10.93
CA ASN A 64 2.71 2.22 12.09
C ASN A 64 4.12 1.72 11.74
N ARG A 65 5.11 2.05 12.58
CA ARG A 65 6.51 1.57 12.44
C ARG A 65 6.94 0.70 13.62
N GLU A 66 5.98 0.31 14.44
CA GLU A 66 6.16 -0.59 15.58
C GLU A 66 5.51 -1.94 15.25
N ALA A 67 5.33 -2.79 16.26
CA ALA A 67 4.66 -4.08 16.07
C ALA A 67 3.16 -3.90 15.75
N GLY A 68 2.60 -4.85 15.00
CA GLY A 68 1.20 -4.84 14.58
C GLY A 68 1.07 -4.53 13.09
N PRO A 69 -0.16 -4.20 12.62
CA PRO A 69 -0.38 -3.90 11.23
C PRO A 69 0.37 -2.65 10.76
N ASP A 70 0.73 -2.60 9.47
CA ASP A 70 1.48 -1.49 8.87
C ASP A 70 0.73 -0.15 8.93
N PHE A 71 -0.60 -0.16 8.80
CA PHE A 71 -1.42 1.05 8.88
C PHE A 71 -2.60 0.83 9.81
N SER A 72 -2.77 1.72 10.80
CA SER A 72 -3.93 1.73 11.71
C SER A 72 -4.96 2.77 11.27
N ASP A 73 -6.20 2.64 11.75
CA ASP A 73 -7.25 3.65 11.54
C ASP A 73 -7.52 3.96 10.06
N ALA A 74 -7.38 2.95 9.20
CA ALA A 74 -7.75 3.01 7.80
C ALA A 74 -9.26 2.83 7.62
N ALA A 75 -9.76 3.26 6.47
CA ALA A 75 -11.15 3.02 6.08
C ALA A 75 -11.24 2.67 4.60
N ILE A 76 -11.94 1.59 4.30
CA ILE A 76 -12.17 1.12 2.93
C ILE A 76 -13.67 0.98 2.65
N SER A 77 -14.06 1.04 1.39
CA SER A 77 -15.39 0.61 0.93
C SER A 77 -15.22 -0.57 -0.03
N ILE A 78 -16.13 -1.54 0.07
CA ILE A 78 -16.17 -2.70 -0.80
C ILE A 78 -17.44 -2.63 -1.64
N ASN A 79 -17.30 -2.66 -2.97
CA ASN A 79 -18.40 -2.60 -3.93
C ASN A 79 -19.37 -1.42 -3.70
N GLY A 80 -18.85 -0.27 -3.25
CA GLY A 80 -19.65 0.92 -2.95
C GLY A 80 -20.53 0.82 -1.69
N GLY A 81 -20.26 -0.16 -0.82
CA GLY A 81 -20.91 -0.28 0.49
C GLY A 81 -20.42 0.76 1.51
N GLU A 82 -20.96 0.66 2.72
CA GLU A 82 -20.57 1.53 3.83
C GLU A 82 -19.07 1.40 4.17
N PRO A 83 -18.42 2.49 4.64
CA PRO A 83 -17.02 2.45 5.05
C PRO A 83 -16.79 1.45 6.18
N ILE A 84 -15.80 0.57 5.99
CA ILE A 84 -15.29 -0.37 6.99
C ILE A 84 -13.99 0.20 7.53
N VAL A 85 -13.95 0.43 8.84
CA VAL A 85 -12.78 0.96 9.55
C VAL A 85 -11.95 -0.19 10.11
N GLY A 86 -10.64 -0.10 10.01
CA GLY A 86 -9.71 -1.09 10.55
C GLY A 86 -8.26 -0.78 10.19
N SER A 87 -7.47 -1.83 9.99
CA SER A 87 -6.05 -1.73 9.66
C SER A 87 -5.75 -2.25 8.25
N ILE A 88 -4.61 -1.86 7.68
CA ILE A 88 -4.10 -2.38 6.41
C ILE A 88 -2.74 -3.01 6.67
N GLU A 89 -2.53 -4.19 6.12
CA GLU A 89 -1.23 -4.89 6.14
C GLU A 89 -0.66 -4.98 4.73
N ILE A 90 0.65 -4.73 4.58
CA ILE A 90 1.33 -4.76 3.29
C ILE A 90 2.47 -5.76 3.31
N ASP A 91 2.35 -6.81 2.51
CA ASP A 91 3.33 -7.88 2.41
C ASP A 91 3.94 -7.96 1.01
N LEU A 92 5.07 -8.67 0.88
CA LEU A 92 5.63 -8.96 -0.45
C LEU A 92 4.82 -10.01 -1.20
N ALA A 93 4.26 -10.98 -0.49
CA ALA A 93 3.52 -12.09 -1.08
C ALA A 93 2.29 -12.45 -0.24
N ASP A 94 1.24 -12.93 -0.89
CA ASP A 94 0.00 -13.37 -0.25
C ASP A 94 0.19 -14.37 0.90
N ARG A 95 1.12 -15.31 0.74
CA ARG A 95 1.46 -16.35 1.72
C ARG A 95 2.13 -15.81 2.98
N ASN A 96 2.69 -14.59 2.93
CA ASN A 96 3.38 -14.02 4.07
C ASN A 96 2.45 -13.79 5.26
N TRP A 97 1.15 -13.62 5.00
CA TRP A 97 0.13 -13.57 6.05
C TRP A 97 0.25 -14.72 7.06
N ASP A 98 0.35 -15.95 6.55
CA ASP A 98 0.48 -17.15 7.36
C ASP A 98 1.92 -17.34 7.88
N VAL A 99 2.93 -17.02 7.06
CA VAL A 99 4.36 -17.16 7.42
C VAL A 99 4.73 -16.26 8.61
N HIS A 100 4.18 -15.04 8.65
CA HIS A 100 4.36 -14.10 9.75
C HIS A 100 3.43 -14.38 10.94
N GLY A 101 2.48 -15.31 10.79
CA GLY A 101 1.57 -15.73 11.86
C GLY A 101 0.47 -14.73 12.17
N HIS A 102 0.17 -13.80 11.26
CA HIS A 102 -0.87 -12.77 11.43
C HIS A 102 -2.22 -13.39 11.74
N ALA A 103 -2.53 -14.55 11.14
CA ALA A 103 -3.79 -15.26 11.38
C ALA A 103 -4.03 -15.70 12.83
N THR A 104 -2.98 -15.84 13.62
CA THR A 104 -3.08 -16.25 15.04
C THR A 104 -2.86 -15.10 16.02
N ASN A 105 -2.43 -13.95 15.51
CA ASN A 105 -2.07 -12.79 16.32
C ASN A 105 -3.27 -11.83 16.46
N PRO A 106 -3.78 -11.59 17.68
CA PRO A 106 -4.91 -10.68 17.91
C PRO A 106 -4.71 -9.25 17.43
N THR A 107 -3.47 -8.77 17.26
CA THR A 107 -3.22 -7.40 16.77
C THR A 107 -3.66 -7.18 15.33
N PHE A 108 -3.87 -8.26 14.57
CA PHE A 108 -4.32 -8.25 13.17
C PHE A 108 -5.83 -8.54 13.02
N ASP A 109 -6.57 -8.69 14.13
CA ASP A 109 -7.99 -9.06 14.08
C ASP A 109 -8.88 -7.94 13.52
N GLU A 110 -8.37 -6.70 13.47
CA GLU A 110 -9.03 -5.54 12.89
C GLU A 110 -8.50 -5.19 11.49
N THR A 111 -7.66 -6.05 10.88
CA THR A 111 -7.20 -5.83 9.50
C THR A 111 -8.38 -5.92 8.54
N VAL A 112 -8.55 -4.94 7.68
CA VAL A 112 -9.66 -4.87 6.71
C VAL A 112 -9.18 -4.98 5.27
N LEU A 113 -7.86 -4.93 5.04
CA LEU A 113 -7.25 -5.08 3.73
C LEU A 113 -5.84 -5.64 3.88
N HIS A 114 -5.53 -6.69 3.13
CA HIS A 114 -4.18 -7.22 2.99
C HIS A 114 -3.69 -6.97 1.55
N VAL A 115 -2.64 -6.15 1.41
CA VAL A 115 -2.08 -5.75 0.11
C VAL A 115 -0.77 -6.50 -0.10
N PHE A 116 -0.57 -7.04 -1.30
CA PHE A 116 0.69 -7.71 -1.65
C PHE A 116 1.05 -7.56 -3.12
N VAL A 117 2.30 -7.86 -3.46
CA VAL A 117 2.83 -7.76 -4.84
C VAL A 117 2.81 -9.11 -5.56
N ASP A 118 3.23 -10.17 -4.88
CA ASP A 118 3.38 -11.51 -5.44
C ASP A 118 2.20 -12.40 -5.02
N GLN A 119 1.37 -12.77 -5.98
CA GLN A 119 0.30 -13.74 -5.75
C GLN A 119 0.81 -15.15 -6.00
N SER A 120 0.63 -16.06 -5.04
CA SER A 120 1.03 -17.45 -5.19
C SER A 120 0.07 -18.22 -6.13
N ASP A 121 0.54 -19.33 -6.70
CA ASP A 121 -0.27 -20.22 -7.54
C ASP A 121 -1.45 -20.90 -6.79
N ARG A 122 -1.45 -20.80 -5.46
CA ARG A 122 -2.50 -21.31 -4.58
C ARG A 122 -3.18 -20.15 -3.89
N GLU A 123 -4.50 -20.24 -3.74
CA GLU A 123 -5.27 -19.21 -3.03
C GLU A 123 -4.92 -19.25 -1.52
N PHE A 124 -4.35 -18.15 -1.02
CA PHE A 124 -4.16 -17.90 0.41
C PHE A 124 -5.26 -16.97 0.92
N PHE A 125 -5.62 -17.11 2.18
CA PHE A 125 -6.64 -16.26 2.81
C PHE A 125 -6.02 -15.47 3.94
N ALA A 126 -6.15 -14.15 3.89
CA ALA A 126 -5.93 -13.32 5.05
C ALA A 126 -7.07 -13.61 6.03
N ARG A 127 -6.87 -14.60 6.90
CA ARG A 127 -7.82 -14.93 7.96
C ARG A 127 -7.36 -14.29 9.24
N THR A 128 -8.25 -13.60 9.92
CA THR A 128 -8.00 -13.13 11.27
C THR A 128 -8.20 -14.24 12.30
N LYS A 129 -7.80 -13.99 13.54
CA LYS A 129 -8.03 -14.92 14.66
C LYS A 129 -9.54 -15.20 14.87
N SER A 130 -10.41 -14.23 14.58
CA SER A 130 -11.87 -14.40 14.62
C SER A 130 -12.45 -15.17 13.42
N ASN A 131 -11.62 -15.73 12.53
CA ASN A 131 -11.99 -16.41 11.28
C ASN A 131 -12.70 -15.51 10.26
N ARG A 132 -12.54 -14.18 10.35
CA ARG A 132 -12.95 -13.28 9.27
C ARG A 132 -11.94 -13.42 8.13
N ASN A 133 -12.44 -13.48 6.89
CA ASN A 133 -11.56 -13.35 5.72
C ASN A 133 -11.48 -11.88 5.35
N ASP A 134 -10.26 -11.36 5.30
CA ASP A 134 -10.01 -9.99 4.90
C ASP A 134 -9.81 -9.92 3.37
N PRO A 135 -10.31 -8.85 2.73
CA PRO A 135 -10.03 -8.57 1.33
C PRO A 135 -8.54 -8.57 1.02
N GLN A 136 -8.23 -9.14 -0.15
CA GLN A 136 -6.92 -9.26 -0.77
C GLN A 136 -7.02 -8.78 -2.21
#